data_AF-A0A953F5B0-F1
#
_entry.id   AF-A0A953F5B0-F1
#
_cell.length_a   1.000
_cell.length_b   1.000
_cell.length_c   1.000
_cell.angle_alpha   90.00
_cell.angle_beta   90.00
_cell.angle_gamma   90.00
#
_symmetry.space_group_name_H-M   'P 1'
#
loop_
_entity.id
_entity.type
_entity.pdbx_description
1 polymer ?
#
loop_
_entity_poly.entity_id
_entity_poly.type
_entity_poly.pdbx_seq_one_letter_code
_entity_poly.pdbx_strand_id
1 'polypeptide(L)'
;MEKDFIKNMLYMAVGYASMNKEKIEEFTKELTEKGKMTEEEGKKMINELIDRSKQVKDEIESKIENVSKEIYDTLHLATKEELDALKKRISDLESKLK
;
A
#
# COMPACT_ATOMS: atom_id res chain seq x y z
N MET A 1 -10.65 -9.18 -12.72
CA MET A 1 -9.35 -9.35 -12.04
C MET A 1 -8.72 -10.65 -12.50
N GLU A 2 -7.62 -10.57 -13.26
CA GLU A 2 -6.88 -11.74 -13.74
C GLU A 2 -6.22 -12.48 -12.55
N LYS A 3 -6.21 -13.82 -12.58
CA LYS A 3 -5.60 -14.65 -11.54
C LYS A 3 -4.13 -14.30 -11.26
N ASP A 4 -3.43 -13.78 -12.27
CA ASP A 4 -2.03 -13.43 -12.19
C ASP A 4 -1.78 -12.18 -11.32
N PHE A 5 -2.71 -11.24 -11.26
CA PHE A 5 -2.57 -10.06 -10.41
C PHE A 5 -2.59 -10.42 -8.91
N ILE A 6 -3.53 -11.29 -8.51
CA ILE A 6 -3.64 -11.76 -7.12
C ILE A 6 -2.42 -12.60 -6.74
N LYS A 7 -1.97 -13.48 -7.64
CA LYS A 7 -0.77 -14.30 -7.45
C LYS A 7 0.48 -13.43 -7.27
N ASN A 8 0.64 -12.41 -8.10
CA ASN A 8 1.77 -11.48 -8.01
C ASN A 8 1.73 -10.65 -6.73
N MET A 9 0.55 -10.17 -6.29
CA MET A 9 0.40 -9.49 -5.00
C MET A 9 0.78 -10.40 -3.83
N LEU A 10 0.36 -11.66 -3.83
CA LEU A 10 0.70 -12.61 -2.77
C LEU A 10 2.20 -12.88 -2.71
N TYR A 11 2.87 -13.05 -3.86
CA TYR A 11 4.33 -13.22 -3.88
C TYR A 11 5.08 -11.98 -3.40
N MET A 12 4.63 -10.78 -3.79
CA MET A 12 5.19 -9.54 -3.26
C MET A 12 4.99 -9.44 -1.75
N ALA A 13 3.80 -9.79 -1.24
CA ALA A 13 3.52 -9.77 0.20
C ALA A 13 4.41 -10.76 0.96
N VAL A 14 4.61 -11.98 0.44
CA VAL A 14 5.50 -12.97 1.03
C VAL A 14 6.96 -12.53 0.98
N GLY A 15 7.42 -11.98 -0.14
CA GLY A 15 8.77 -11.43 -0.29
C GLY A 15 9.03 -10.28 0.70
N TYR A 16 8.08 -9.36 0.81
CA TYR A 16 8.15 -8.23 1.74
C TYR A 16 8.12 -8.69 3.21
N ALA A 17 7.21 -9.61 3.57
CA ALA A 17 7.13 -10.17 4.92
C ALA A 17 8.39 -10.97 5.31
N SER A 18 9.11 -11.52 4.33
CA SER A 18 10.35 -12.25 4.55
C SER A 18 11.56 -11.36 4.84
N MET A 19 11.50 -10.07 4.46
CA MET A 19 12.52 -9.05 4.69
C MET A 19 12.14 -8.19 5.90
N ASN A 20 12.58 -8.59 7.09
CA ASN A 20 12.47 -7.77 8.29
C ASN A 20 13.74 -6.94 8.51
N LYS A 21 13.64 -5.89 9.34
CA LYS A 21 14.78 -5.02 9.70
C LYS A 21 15.97 -5.81 10.25
N GLU A 22 15.71 -6.84 11.05
CA GLU A 22 16.71 -7.71 11.67
C GLU A 22 17.55 -8.47 10.64
N LYS A 23 16.94 -9.09 9.62
CA LYS A 23 17.68 -9.77 8.54
C LYS A 23 18.51 -8.79 7.71
N ILE A 24 18.01 -7.58 7.49
CA ILE A 24 18.75 -6.56 6.76
C ILE A 24 19.96 -6.14 7.58
N GLU A 25 19.79 -5.88 8.88
CA GLU A 25 20.90 -5.55 9.79
C GLU A 25 21.93 -6.68 9.86
N GLU A 26 21.50 -7.94 9.96
CA GLU A 26 22.37 -9.12 9.97
C GLU A 26 23.18 -9.24 8.66
N PHE A 27 22.53 -9.12 7.51
CA PHE A 27 23.18 -9.17 6.20
C PHE A 27 24.21 -8.05 6.03
N THR A 28 23.84 -6.84 6.46
CA THR A 28 24.71 -5.66 6.38
C THR A 28 25.94 -5.81 7.29
N LYS A 29 25.73 -6.36 8.48
CA LYS A 29 26.80 -6.68 9.43
C LYS A 29 27.75 -7.74 8.87
N GLU A 30 27.21 -8.81 8.29
CA GLU A 30 28.01 -9.88 7.66
C GLU A 30 28.89 -9.35 6.52
N LEU A 31 28.37 -8.42 5.71
CA LEU A 31 29.14 -7.78 4.65
C LEU A 31 30.24 -6.86 5.20
N THR A 32 29.99 -6.19 6.33
CA THR A 32 30.97 -5.37 7.02
C THR A 32 32.10 -6.23 7.61
N GLU A 33 31.74 -7.33 8.28
CA GLU A 33 32.69 -8.29 8.87
C GLU A 33 33.57 -8.96 7.79
N LYS A 34 33.02 -9.19 6.60
CA LYS A 34 33.77 -9.70 5.43
C LYS A 34 34.62 -8.63 4.72
N GLY A 35 34.64 -7.40 5.22
CA GLY A 35 35.36 -6.27 4.62
C GLY A 35 34.82 -5.85 3.24
N LYS A 36 33.58 -6.24 2.91
CA LYS A 36 32.93 -5.91 1.63
C LYS A 36 32.20 -4.57 1.66
N MET A 37 31.99 -4.00 2.85
CA MET A 37 31.51 -2.65 3.06
C MET A 37 32.07 -2.09 4.37
N THR A 38 32.00 -0.78 4.52
CA THR A 38 32.24 -0.08 5.79
C THR A 38 30.96 -0.02 6.64
N GLU A 39 31.09 0.18 7.95
CA GLU A 39 29.92 0.38 8.83
C GLU A 39 29.05 1.57 8.40
N GLU A 40 29.66 2.61 7.84
CA GLU A 40 28.96 3.81 7.38
C GLU A 40 28.11 3.53 6.14
N GLU A 41 28.66 2.78 5.17
CA GLU A 41 27.92 2.30 3.99
C GLU A 41 26.76 1.39 4.40
N GLY A 42 26.97 0.52 5.39
CA GLY A 42 25.92 -0.35 5.90
C GLY A 42 24.76 0.41 6.54
N LYS A 43 25.06 1.38 7.42
CA LYS A 43 24.05 2.26 8.02
C LYS A 43 23.28 3.04 6.96
N LYS A 44 23.98 3.53 5.93
CA LYS A 44 23.35 4.24 4.81
C LYS A 44 22.39 3.34 4.02
N MET A 45 22.80 2.11 3.72
CA MET A 45 21.97 1.13 3.01
C MET A 45 20.68 0.81 3.78
N ILE A 46 20.75 0.64 5.10
CA ILE A 46 19.56 0.41 5.94
C ILE A 46 18.62 1.60 5.86
N ASN A 47 19.13 2.83 5.98
CA ASN A 47 18.30 4.03 5.92
C ASN A 47 17.66 4.21 4.54
N GLU A 48 18.41 3.99 3.46
CA GLU A 48 17.86 4.04 2.09
C GLU A 48 16.76 3.00 1.86
N LEU A 49 16.91 1.78 2.40
CA LEU A 49 15.87 0.75 2.35
C LEU A 49 14.60 1.17 3.10
N ILE A 50 14.75 1.78 4.28
CA ILE A 50 13.63 2.30 5.08
C ILE A 50 12.90 3.41 4.33
N ASP A 51 13.63 4.37 3.77
CA ASP A 51 13.00 5.49 3.08
C ASP A 51 12.36 5.07 1.76
N ARG A 52 12.98 4.14 1.03
CA ARG A 52 12.38 3.56 -0.17
C ARG A 52 11.14 2.73 0.14
N SER A 53 11.13 2.01 1.26
CA SER A 53 9.94 1.29 1.74
C SER A 53 8.77 2.25 2.01
N LYS A 54 9.02 3.43 2.62
CA LYS A 54 8.00 4.47 2.81
C LYS A 54 7.46 4.99 1.47
N GLN A 55 8.33 5.32 0.52
CA GLN A 55 7.89 5.78 -0.81
C GLN A 55 7.03 4.75 -1.52
N VAL A 56 7.45 3.49 -1.52
CA VAL A 56 6.68 2.39 -2.13
C VAL A 56 5.33 2.20 -1.45
N LYS A 57 5.24 2.40 -0.12
CA LYS A 57 3.97 2.36 0.61
C LYS A 57 3.01 3.44 0.11
N ASP A 58 3.48 4.67 -0.01
CA ASP A 58 2.66 5.81 -0.47
C ASP A 58 2.19 5.62 -1.92
N GLU A 59 3.07 5.10 -2.80
CA GLU A 59 2.71 4.76 -4.18
C GLU A 59 1.64 3.65 -4.25
N ILE A 60 1.77 2.62 -3.42
CA ILE A 60 0.77 1.53 -3.34
C ILE A 60 -0.57 2.07 -2.83
N GLU A 61 -0.58 2.90 -1.78
CA GLU A 61 -1.80 3.52 -1.26
C GLU A 61 -2.52 4.34 -2.33
N SER A 62 -1.78 5.19 -3.05
CA SER A 62 -2.33 5.98 -4.16
C SER A 62 -2.87 5.09 -5.29
N LYS A 63 -2.16 4.01 -5.62
CA LYS A 63 -2.57 3.08 -6.67
C LYS A 63 -3.84 2.31 -6.28
N ILE A 64 -3.98 1.92 -5.01
CA ILE A 64 -5.19 1.29 -4.49
C ILE A 64 -6.36 2.27 -4.57
N GLU A 65 -6.17 3.53 -4.18
CA GLU A 65 -7.21 4.54 -4.26
C GLU A 65 -7.69 4.73 -5.72
N ASN A 66 -6.76 4.85 -6.67
CA ASN A 66 -7.09 5.01 -8.09
C ASN A 66 -7.82 3.78 -8.65
N VAL A 67 -7.34 2.57 -8.37
CA VAL A 67 -8.00 1.33 -8.79
C VAL A 67 -9.40 1.22 -8.18
N SER A 68 -9.59 1.64 -6.93
CA SER A 68 -10.92 1.63 -6.30
C SER A 68 -11.88 2.58 -7.02
N LYS A 69 -11.46 3.80 -7.34
CA LYS A 69 -12.25 4.78 -8.11
C LYS A 69 -12.62 4.24 -9.50
N GLU A 70 -11.64 3.69 -10.22
CA GLU A 70 -11.90 3.08 -11.54
C GLU A 70 -12.91 1.93 -11.47
N ILE A 71 -12.88 1.12 -10.41
CA ILE A 71 -13.85 0.04 -10.21
C ILE A 71 -15.26 0.61 -9.96
N TYR A 72 -15.39 1.64 -9.11
CA TYR A 72 -16.68 2.29 -8.86
C TYR A 72 -17.27 2.88 -10.15
N ASP A 73 -16.45 3.56 -10.94
CA ASP A 73 -16.86 4.19 -12.20
C ASP A 73 -17.22 3.15 -13.27
N THR A 74 -16.38 2.12 -13.44
CA THR A 74 -16.56 1.10 -14.50
C THR A 74 -17.75 0.19 -14.22
N LEU A 75 -18.01 -0.13 -12.95
CA LEU A 75 -19.11 -1.02 -12.56
C LEU A 75 -20.40 -0.25 -12.19
N HIS A 76 -20.41 1.08 -12.35
CA HIS A 76 -21.51 1.98 -11.93
C HIS A 76 -21.96 1.73 -10.48
N LEU A 77 -21.00 1.44 -9.59
CA LEU A 77 -21.27 1.17 -8.18
C LEU A 77 -21.24 2.48 -7.41
N ALA A 78 -22.34 2.81 -6.73
CA ALA A 78 -22.38 3.95 -5.83
C ALA A 78 -21.51 3.72 -4.59
N THR A 79 -20.75 4.73 -4.21
CA THR A 79 -20.01 4.75 -2.94
C THR A 79 -20.97 4.86 -1.76
N LYS A 80 -20.47 4.55 -0.55
CA LYS A 80 -21.28 4.66 0.67
C LYS A 80 -21.67 6.11 0.93
N GLU A 81 -20.74 7.04 0.70
CA GLU A 81 -20.93 8.48 0.88
C GLU A 81 -22.04 9.01 -0.05
N GLU A 82 -22.03 8.62 -1.32
CA GLU A 82 -23.09 8.98 -2.28
C GLU A 82 -24.45 8.40 -1.86
N LEU A 83 -24.47 7.15 -1.41
CA LEU A 83 -25.70 6.50 -0.95
C LEU A 83 -26.27 7.19 0.29
N ASP A 84 -25.44 7.57 1.25
CA ASP A 84 -25.86 8.26 2.47
C ASP A 84 -26.30 9.70 2.18
N ALA A 85 -25.64 10.39 1.24
CA ALA A 85 -26.09 11.69 0.74
C ALA A 85 -27.47 11.59 0.07
N LEU A 86 -27.72 10.53 -0.71
CA LEU A 86 -29.01 10.29 -1.33
C LEU A 86 -30.10 10.01 -0.29
N LYS A 87 -29.83 9.14 0.70
CA LYS A 87 -30.76 8.87 1.81
C LYS A 87 -31.13 10.14 2.58
N LYS A 88 -30.15 11.00 2.85
CA LYS A 88 -30.40 12.28 3.54
C LYS A 88 -31.32 13.17 2.71
N ARG A 89 -31.06 13.32 1.41
CA ARG A 89 -31.94 14.08 0.51
C ARG A 89 -33.36 13.52 0.47
N ILE A 90 -33.51 12.19 0.46
CA ILE A 90 -34.82 11.53 0.51
C ILE A 90 -35.53 11.90 1.82
N SER A 91 -34.87 11.78 2.96
CA SER A 91 -35.46 12.13 4.26
C SER A 91 -35.86 13.61 4.37
N ASP A 92 -35.03 14.52 3.83
CA ASP A 92 -35.32 15.96 3.78
C ASP A 92 -36.51 16.29 2.86
N LEU A 93 -36.76 15.50 1.82
CA LEU A 93 -37.91 15.65 0.94
C LEU A 93 -39.18 15.05 1.56
N GLU A 94 -39.08 13.87 2.17
CA GLU A 94 -40.18 13.21 2.87
C GLU A 94 -40.71 14.06 4.04
N SER A 95 -39.81 14.74 4.76
CA SER A 95 -40.19 15.64 5.85
C SER A 95 -40.89 16.92 5.39
N LYS A 96 -40.72 17.35 4.14
CA LYS A 96 -41.40 18.52 3.54
C LYS A 96 -42.74 18.18 2.90
N LEU A 97 -43.00 16.91 2.63
CA LEU A 97 -44.26 16.41 2.08
C LEU A 97 -45.27 15.98 3.16
N LYS A 98 -44.82 15.95 4.42
CA LYS A 98 -45.68 15.89 5.62
C LYS A 98 -46.17 17.27 6.01
#